data_AF-A0A8J4CXI1-F1
#
_entry.id   AF-A0A8J4CXI1-F1
#
_cell.length_a   1.000
_cell.length_b   1.000
_cell.length_c   1.000
_cell.angle_alpha   90.00
_cell.angle_beta   90.00
_cell.angle_gamma   90.00
#
_symmetry.space_group_name_H-M   'P 1'
#
loop_
_entity.id
_entity.type
_entity.pdbx_description
1 polymer ?
#
loop_
_entity_poly.entity_id
_entity_poly.type
_entity_poly.pdbx_seq_one_letter_code
_entity_poly.pdbx_strand_id
1 'polypeptide(L)'
;MKKRLLLTLREVLGPEAAFSITPRSFALPEELDVWEEWLRKQQKQQQTEQKQTTQRMRQQGGKWAWRSGVEEGTGSTSSGGGGSGGGDGGDGNGGSGGGTSMGMWILKTGQDAGKGLSLLPADQALQYARAQQQQQQQRQQQVDGGHGGGSGRRFQLQVAQQYIADPFLILGRKFHLRLWVLVTADCPCRAYLHRRGLVLFSAEPYDKNAAAAATASTAFAGSTKASSQSSRVATGTSFTQSDTAAPPLPTNQAAHAASGLSPALAGPPAVPYQPPASHITNYARNNNTMVWGMSKLAEHLGAERFRSVWAALRAACAGALTAASPSLAEAHAWLRPAVQEYGFQVLGVDFLLDEWLRPWLLEFNSSPSIMVQHEDAETRALVYEQKYGMLRDTWEIIRARVYPRGPGEGKGEGGRPRGLGCRNMAQWEAAHAGEYEPLMPYKQ
;
A
#
# COMPACT_ATOMS: atom_id res chain seq x y z
N MET A 1 2.20 2.52 -13.12
CA MET A 1 2.65 1.10 -13.04
C MET A 1 1.64 0.20 -12.33
N LYS A 2 1.39 0.39 -11.01
CA LYS A 2 0.37 -0.25 -10.14
C LYS A 2 -0.63 -1.25 -10.79
N LYS A 3 -1.57 -0.79 -11.62
CA LYS A 3 -2.61 -1.63 -12.26
C LYS A 3 -2.07 -2.67 -13.24
N ARG A 4 -1.03 -2.36 -14.02
CA ARG A 4 -0.40 -3.33 -14.97
C ARG A 4 0.33 -4.45 -14.23
N LEU A 5 1.01 -4.14 -13.12
CA LEU A 5 1.68 -5.15 -12.27
C LEU A 5 0.69 -6.21 -11.79
N LEU A 6 -0.47 -5.80 -11.28
CA LEU A 6 -1.54 -6.71 -10.85
C LEU A 6 -2.03 -7.62 -11.99
N LEU A 7 -2.34 -7.02 -13.15
CA LEU A 7 -2.88 -7.76 -14.29
C LEU A 7 -1.84 -8.76 -14.82
N THR A 8 -0.62 -8.33 -15.09
CA THR A 8 0.46 -9.19 -15.61
C THR A 8 0.83 -10.32 -14.65
N LEU A 9 0.85 -10.08 -13.33
CA LEU A 9 1.04 -11.16 -12.34
C LEU A 9 -0.07 -12.22 -12.43
N ARG A 10 -1.34 -11.78 -12.50
CA ARG A 10 -2.51 -12.69 -12.53
C ARG A 10 -2.68 -13.41 -13.86
N GLU A 11 -2.29 -12.77 -14.96
CA GLU A 11 -2.33 -13.29 -16.32
C GLU A 11 -1.31 -14.42 -16.51
N VAL A 12 -0.07 -14.23 -16.04
CA VAL A 12 1.02 -15.19 -16.28
C VAL A 12 1.18 -16.24 -15.17
N LEU A 13 0.83 -15.92 -13.91
CA LEU A 13 0.97 -16.85 -12.78
C LEU A 13 -0.38 -17.44 -12.29
N GLY A 14 -1.51 -16.89 -12.75
CA GLY A 14 -2.83 -17.17 -12.17
C GLY A 14 -3.08 -16.39 -10.86
N PRO A 15 -4.34 -16.32 -10.39
CA PRO A 15 -4.73 -15.43 -9.30
C PRO A 15 -4.09 -15.80 -7.96
N GLU A 16 -4.08 -17.08 -7.56
CA GLU A 16 -3.59 -17.45 -6.24
C GLU A 16 -2.06 -17.36 -6.11
N ALA A 17 -1.31 -17.63 -7.19
CA ALA A 17 0.13 -17.37 -7.21
C ALA A 17 0.45 -15.87 -7.25
N ALA A 18 -0.30 -15.06 -8.01
CA ALA A 18 -0.17 -13.61 -7.97
C ALA A 18 -0.45 -13.05 -6.56
N PHE A 19 -1.50 -13.54 -5.90
CA PHE A 19 -1.85 -13.18 -4.53
C PHE A 19 -0.99 -13.87 -3.46
N SER A 20 -0.02 -14.70 -3.86
CA SER A 20 1.09 -15.10 -2.98
C SER A 20 2.18 -14.01 -2.87
N ILE A 21 2.34 -13.19 -3.91
CA ILE A 21 3.41 -12.18 -4.07
C ILE A 21 2.93 -10.77 -3.67
N THR A 22 1.72 -10.37 -4.08
CA THR A 22 1.14 -9.05 -3.79
C THR A 22 -0.22 -9.21 -3.07
N PRO A 23 -0.62 -8.28 -2.17
CA PRO A 23 -1.90 -8.41 -1.47
C PRO A 23 -3.10 -8.47 -2.43
N ARG A 24 -4.17 -9.19 -2.06
CA ARG A 24 -5.32 -9.42 -2.95
C ARG A 24 -5.88 -8.11 -3.47
N SER A 25 -5.99 -7.99 -4.79
CA SER A 25 -6.26 -6.71 -5.45
C SER A 25 -7.11 -6.86 -6.71
N PHE A 26 -7.90 -5.82 -7.00
CA PHE A 26 -8.79 -5.71 -8.14
C PHE A 26 -8.50 -4.43 -8.93
N ALA A 27 -8.42 -4.55 -10.24
CA ALA A 27 -8.17 -3.46 -11.18
C ALA A 27 -9.47 -2.68 -11.43
N LEU A 28 -9.45 -1.35 -11.21
CA LEU A 28 -10.65 -0.53 -11.30
C LEU A 28 -10.63 0.42 -12.52
N PRO A 29 -11.78 0.70 -13.16
CA PRO A 29 -13.14 0.30 -12.76
C PRO A 29 -13.57 -1.11 -13.21
N GLU A 30 -12.76 -1.83 -14.00
CA GLU A 30 -13.20 -2.98 -14.79
C GLU A 30 -13.56 -4.22 -13.95
N GLU A 31 -12.92 -4.41 -12.79
CA GLU A 31 -13.19 -5.53 -11.88
C GLU A 31 -14.08 -5.14 -10.68
N LEU A 32 -14.78 -4.00 -10.73
CA LEU A 32 -15.60 -3.52 -9.61
C LEU A 32 -16.75 -4.48 -9.27
N ASP A 33 -17.39 -5.08 -10.28
CA ASP A 33 -18.43 -6.10 -10.10
C ASP A 33 -17.85 -7.43 -9.57
N VAL A 34 -16.64 -7.80 -10.03
CA VAL A 34 -15.93 -9.00 -9.60
C VAL A 34 -15.49 -8.89 -8.13
N TRP A 35 -15.02 -7.70 -7.72
CA TRP A 35 -14.67 -7.40 -6.33
C TRP A 35 -15.89 -7.45 -5.41
N GLU A 36 -17.02 -6.88 -5.84
CA GLU A 36 -18.29 -6.95 -5.10
C GLU A 36 -18.79 -8.40 -4.94
N GLU A 37 -18.74 -9.20 -6.01
CA GLU A 37 -19.13 -10.61 -5.93
C GLU A 37 -18.20 -11.42 -5.02
N TRP A 38 -16.88 -11.14 -5.05
CA TRP A 38 -15.91 -11.75 -4.15
C TRP A 38 -16.18 -11.39 -2.69
N LEU A 39 -16.45 -10.11 -2.37
CA LEU A 39 -16.83 -9.68 -1.03
C LEU A 39 -18.10 -10.39 -0.53
N ARG A 40 -19.14 -10.46 -1.38
CA ARG A 40 -20.39 -11.19 -1.06
C ARG A 40 -20.16 -12.68 -0.82
N LYS A 41 -19.20 -13.32 -1.52
CA LYS A 41 -18.79 -14.72 -1.30
C LYS A 41 -18.07 -14.88 0.05
N GLN A 42 -17.11 -14.01 0.36
CA GLN A 42 -16.39 -14.04 1.65
C GLN A 42 -17.32 -13.84 2.85
N GLN A 43 -18.28 -12.92 2.78
CA GLN A 43 -19.24 -12.69 3.87
C GLN A 43 -20.10 -13.92 4.16
N LYS A 44 -20.56 -14.63 3.11
CA LYS A 44 -21.29 -15.90 3.25
C LYS A 44 -20.43 -17.00 3.87
N GLN A 45 -19.16 -17.08 3.50
CA GLN A 45 -18.20 -18.04 4.06
C GLN A 45 -17.98 -17.81 5.56
N GLN A 46 -17.65 -16.57 5.97
CA GLN A 46 -17.48 -16.21 7.39
C GLN A 46 -18.74 -16.52 8.22
N GLN A 47 -19.93 -16.19 7.71
CA GLN A 47 -21.20 -16.52 8.38
C GLN A 47 -21.43 -18.03 8.51
N THR A 48 -20.91 -18.83 7.58
CA THR A 48 -21.02 -20.30 7.60
C THR A 48 -20.04 -20.89 8.62
N GLU A 49 -18.80 -20.42 8.64
CA GLU A 49 -17.76 -20.82 9.60
C GLU A 49 -18.13 -20.42 11.03
N GLN A 50 -18.71 -19.23 11.26
CA GLN A 50 -19.26 -18.82 12.54
C GLN A 50 -20.40 -19.74 12.99
N LYS A 51 -21.37 -20.04 12.13
CA LYS A 51 -22.49 -20.95 12.44
C LYS A 51 -21.98 -22.35 12.82
N GLN A 52 -21.02 -22.90 12.07
CA GLN A 52 -20.39 -24.19 12.39
C GLN A 52 -19.62 -24.15 13.71
N THR A 53 -18.90 -23.05 14.00
CA THR A 53 -18.15 -22.88 15.25
C THR A 53 -19.08 -22.82 16.46
N THR A 54 -20.13 -22.00 16.41
CA THR A 54 -21.17 -21.92 17.46
C THR A 54 -21.88 -23.26 17.64
N GLN A 55 -22.15 -23.99 16.54
CA GLN A 55 -22.75 -25.33 16.61
C GLN A 55 -21.81 -26.35 17.29
N ARG A 56 -20.51 -26.34 16.97
CA ARG A 56 -19.49 -27.18 17.65
C ARG A 56 -19.38 -26.84 19.13
N MET A 57 -19.30 -25.55 19.48
CA MET A 57 -19.28 -25.11 20.88
C MET A 57 -20.52 -25.55 21.64
N ARG A 58 -21.72 -25.44 21.05
CA ARG A 58 -22.98 -25.91 21.67
C ARG A 58 -23.01 -27.43 21.86
N GLN A 59 -22.45 -28.20 20.92
CA GLN A 59 -22.32 -29.67 21.03
C GLN A 59 -21.26 -30.10 22.08
N GLN A 60 -20.20 -29.32 22.28
CA GLN A 60 -19.18 -29.59 23.28
C GLN A 60 -19.62 -29.16 24.69
N GLY A 61 -20.23 -27.98 24.84
CA GLY A 61 -20.78 -27.50 26.11
C GLY A 61 -21.88 -28.40 26.67
N GLY A 62 -22.77 -28.91 25.82
CA GLY A 62 -23.78 -29.90 26.21
C GLY A 62 -23.21 -31.22 26.74
N LYS A 63 -21.92 -31.49 26.54
CA LYS A 63 -21.24 -32.73 26.99
C LYS A 63 -20.68 -32.67 28.42
N TRP A 64 -20.59 -31.47 29.01
CA TRP A 64 -20.16 -31.27 30.41
C TRP A 64 -21.32 -31.23 31.41
N ALA A 65 -22.56 -31.03 30.93
CA ALA A 65 -23.76 -30.88 31.78
C ALA A 65 -24.32 -32.20 32.36
N TRP A 66 -23.71 -33.36 32.07
CA TRP A 66 -24.23 -34.69 32.42
C TRP A 66 -23.17 -35.63 33.01
N ARG A 67 -22.40 -35.18 34.01
CA ARG A 67 -21.50 -36.09 34.76
C ARG A 67 -21.08 -35.67 36.19
N SER A 68 -22.04 -35.36 37.04
CA SER A 68 -21.88 -35.48 38.51
C SER A 68 -23.23 -35.33 39.22
N GLY A 69 -23.81 -36.45 39.66
CA GLY A 69 -25.03 -36.47 40.46
C GLY A 69 -25.13 -37.78 41.23
N VAL A 70 -25.29 -37.68 42.55
CA VAL A 70 -25.46 -38.76 43.53
C VAL A 70 -24.26 -39.71 43.68
N GLU A 71 -23.55 -39.55 44.80
CA GLU A 71 -23.21 -40.67 45.69
C GLU A 71 -23.17 -40.12 47.13
N GLU A 72 -23.78 -40.83 48.09
CA GLU A 72 -23.84 -40.41 49.50
C GLU A 72 -22.71 -41.07 50.30
N GLY A 73 -22.07 -40.32 51.21
CA GLY A 73 -21.01 -40.84 52.07
C GLY A 73 -20.81 -39.99 53.31
N THR A 74 -20.91 -40.60 54.49
CA THR A 74 -20.82 -39.92 55.79
C THR A 74 -19.36 -39.78 56.26
N GLY A 75 -19.02 -38.64 56.85
CA GLY A 75 -17.68 -38.34 57.41
C GLY A 75 -17.67 -36.96 58.05
N SER A 76 -16.84 -36.73 59.08
CA SER A 76 -16.97 -35.56 59.95
C SER A 76 -15.66 -34.84 60.29
N THR A 77 -15.80 -33.65 60.88
CA THR A 77 -14.84 -32.85 61.66
C THR A 77 -13.87 -31.83 61.00
N SER A 78 -13.99 -30.61 61.54
CA SER A 78 -12.94 -29.63 61.89
C SER A 78 -12.18 -28.79 60.84
N SER A 79 -12.38 -27.46 60.97
CA SER A 79 -11.44 -26.33 60.80
C SER A 79 -10.71 -26.08 59.46
N GLY A 80 -10.56 -24.83 59.00
CA GLY A 80 -11.09 -23.56 59.53
C GLY A 80 -10.45 -22.32 58.88
N GLY A 81 -11.22 -21.23 58.74
CA GLY A 81 -10.80 -19.98 58.09
C GLY A 81 -10.85 -20.03 56.55
N GLY A 82 -11.08 -18.93 55.82
CA GLY A 82 -11.40 -17.57 56.28
C GLY A 82 -10.96 -16.52 55.26
N GLY A 83 -11.84 -16.09 54.35
CA GLY A 83 -11.53 -15.08 53.34
C GLY A 83 -12.77 -14.71 52.51
N SER A 84 -13.26 -13.48 52.67
CA SER A 84 -14.57 -13.04 52.18
C SER A 84 -14.50 -12.15 50.95
N GLY A 85 -15.46 -12.35 50.03
CA GLY A 85 -15.97 -11.31 49.14
C GLY A 85 -15.21 -11.12 47.81
N GLY A 86 -15.90 -10.87 46.70
CA GLY A 86 -17.35 -10.85 46.48
C GLY A 86 -17.65 -10.88 44.98
N GLY A 87 -18.81 -11.42 44.59
CA GLY A 87 -19.21 -11.54 43.19
C GLY A 87 -20.25 -10.50 42.79
N ASP A 88 -20.05 -9.92 41.62
CA ASP A 88 -21.10 -9.47 40.71
C ASP A 88 -20.73 -10.04 39.32
N GLY A 89 -21.62 -10.31 38.38
CA GLY A 89 -22.94 -9.69 38.20
C GLY A 89 -22.94 -9.14 36.78
N GLY A 90 -23.30 -9.99 35.82
CA GLY A 90 -22.99 -9.74 34.41
C GLY A 90 -24.06 -8.93 33.69
N ASP A 91 -23.68 -7.77 33.15
CA ASP A 91 -24.51 -7.01 32.20
C ASP A 91 -24.08 -7.27 30.75
N GLY A 92 -24.94 -7.95 30.00
CA GLY A 92 -24.74 -8.23 28.57
C GLY A 92 -25.24 -7.09 27.69
N ASN A 93 -24.42 -6.06 27.44
CA ASN A 93 -24.76 -4.98 26.52
C ASN A 93 -24.73 -5.42 25.04
N GLY A 94 -25.79 -6.08 24.58
CA GLY A 94 -26.03 -6.36 23.17
C GLY A 94 -26.81 -5.22 22.51
N GLY A 95 -26.14 -4.37 21.70
CA GLY A 95 -26.83 -3.19 21.15
C GLY A 95 -26.07 -2.31 20.15
N SER A 96 -25.20 -2.85 19.30
CA SER A 96 -24.60 -2.09 18.19
C SER A 96 -24.29 -2.98 16.99
N GLY A 97 -24.52 -2.47 15.78
CA GLY A 97 -24.63 -3.27 14.55
C GLY A 97 -23.43 -4.18 14.26
N GLY A 98 -23.64 -5.50 14.36
CA GLY A 98 -22.63 -6.55 14.16
C GLY A 98 -22.19 -6.75 12.70
N GLY A 99 -21.60 -5.71 12.09
CA GLY A 99 -20.92 -5.83 10.81
C GLY A 99 -19.61 -6.61 10.97
N THR A 100 -19.57 -7.86 10.51
CA THR A 100 -18.33 -8.65 10.42
C THR A 100 -17.36 -7.97 9.44
N SER A 101 -16.38 -7.26 9.97
CA SER A 101 -15.41 -6.49 9.19
C SER A 101 -14.60 -7.40 8.26
N MET A 102 -14.84 -7.30 6.94
CA MET A 102 -14.08 -8.03 5.91
C MET A 102 -12.72 -7.36 5.61
N GLY A 103 -12.05 -6.91 6.67
CA GLY A 103 -10.78 -6.19 6.62
C GLY A 103 -10.89 -4.76 6.07
N MET A 104 -9.76 -4.06 6.17
CA MET A 104 -9.57 -2.74 5.57
C MET A 104 -9.06 -2.88 4.14
N TRP A 105 -9.38 -1.90 3.30
CA TRP A 105 -9.04 -1.85 1.88
C TRP A 105 -8.41 -0.50 1.55
N ILE A 106 -7.23 -0.54 0.90
CA ILE A 106 -6.56 0.63 0.38
C ILE A 106 -6.90 0.84 -1.10
N LEU A 107 -7.63 1.91 -1.37
CA LEU A 107 -7.94 2.36 -2.72
C LEU A 107 -6.81 3.25 -3.22
N LYS A 108 -6.22 2.89 -4.37
CA LYS A 108 -5.11 3.61 -4.99
C LYS A 108 -5.59 4.31 -6.27
N THR A 109 -5.38 5.63 -6.35
CA THR A 109 -5.55 6.37 -7.61
C THR A 109 -4.37 6.17 -8.56
N GLY A 110 -4.47 6.74 -9.76
CA GLY A 110 -3.35 6.91 -10.69
C GLY A 110 -2.28 7.92 -10.26
N GLN A 111 -2.40 8.57 -9.10
CA GLN A 111 -1.38 9.50 -8.58
C GLN A 111 -0.27 8.76 -7.83
N ASP A 112 0.94 9.34 -7.86
CA ASP A 112 2.13 8.85 -7.16
C ASP A 112 2.42 9.67 -5.88
N ALA A 113 3.58 9.47 -5.25
CA ALA A 113 3.94 10.08 -3.96
C ALA A 113 2.93 9.80 -2.83
N GLY A 114 2.17 8.70 -2.93
CA GLY A 114 1.07 8.37 -2.00
C GLY A 114 -0.09 9.36 -2.01
N LYS A 115 -0.20 10.26 -3.00
CA LYS A 115 -1.36 11.13 -3.20
C LYS A 115 -2.53 10.29 -3.74
N GLY A 116 -3.76 10.68 -3.40
CA GLY A 116 -4.96 9.91 -3.77
C GLY A 116 -4.89 8.44 -3.32
N LEU A 117 -4.61 8.22 -2.03
CA LEU A 117 -4.84 6.97 -1.32
C LEU A 117 -6.04 7.16 -0.38
N SER A 118 -6.92 6.16 -0.29
CA SER A 118 -7.97 6.09 0.74
C SER A 118 -7.93 4.74 1.44
N LEU A 119 -8.14 4.68 2.76
CA LEU A 119 -8.11 3.42 3.54
C LEU A 119 -9.44 3.19 4.25
N LEU A 120 -10.32 2.35 3.71
CA LEU A 120 -11.70 2.21 4.18
C LEU A 120 -12.04 0.76 4.55
N PRO A 121 -13.03 0.52 5.43
CA PRO A 121 -13.65 -0.81 5.59
C PRO A 121 -14.20 -1.32 4.26
N ALA A 122 -14.21 -2.64 4.05
CA ALA A 122 -14.50 -3.25 2.74
C ALA A 122 -15.81 -2.81 2.08
N ASP A 123 -16.89 -2.66 2.86
CA ASP A 123 -18.20 -2.20 2.42
C ASP A 123 -18.17 -0.73 1.99
N GLN A 124 -17.56 0.14 2.80
CA GLN A 124 -17.44 1.57 2.51
C GLN A 124 -16.48 1.85 1.35
N ALA A 125 -15.42 1.05 1.22
CA ALA A 125 -14.49 1.11 0.10
C ALA A 125 -15.20 0.81 -1.22
N LEU A 126 -16.08 -0.20 -1.24
CA LEU A 126 -16.90 -0.56 -2.39
C LEU A 126 -17.95 0.53 -2.71
N GLN A 127 -18.67 1.02 -1.70
CA GLN A 127 -19.63 2.12 -1.86
C GLN A 127 -18.98 3.38 -2.45
N TYR A 128 -17.80 3.76 -1.95
CA TYR A 128 -17.02 4.88 -2.47
C TYR A 128 -16.60 4.67 -3.93
N ALA A 129 -16.15 3.46 -4.30
CA ALA A 129 -15.79 3.15 -5.68
C ALA A 129 -16.99 3.19 -6.63
N ARG A 130 -18.16 2.67 -6.22
CA ARG A 130 -19.43 2.76 -6.97
C ARG A 130 -19.89 4.21 -7.14
N ALA A 131 -19.81 5.02 -6.09
CA ALA A 131 -20.15 6.45 -6.16
C ALA A 131 -19.30 7.21 -7.19
N GLN A 132 -17.98 6.98 -7.21
CA GLN A 132 -17.09 7.57 -8.22
C GLN A 132 -17.45 7.14 -9.65
N GLN A 133 -17.91 5.89 -9.84
CA GLN A 133 -18.33 5.35 -11.14
C GLN A 133 -19.60 6.05 -11.64
N GLN A 134 -20.63 6.13 -10.79
CA GLN A 134 -21.90 6.79 -11.10
C GLN A 134 -21.71 8.28 -11.42
N GLN A 135 -20.92 9.00 -10.62
CA GLN A 135 -20.62 10.40 -10.88
C GLN A 135 -19.87 10.62 -12.21
N GLN A 136 -19.01 9.68 -12.63
CA GLN A 136 -18.38 9.78 -13.95
C GLN A 136 -19.39 9.58 -15.08
N GLN A 137 -20.27 8.58 -14.97
CA GLN A 137 -21.31 8.29 -15.97
C GLN A 137 -22.26 9.50 -16.14
N GLN A 138 -22.72 10.08 -15.04
CA GLN A 138 -23.57 11.28 -15.03
C GLN A 138 -22.88 12.49 -15.70
N ARG A 139 -21.61 12.75 -15.36
CA ARG A 139 -20.84 13.83 -16.00
C ARG A 139 -20.63 13.59 -17.50
N GLN A 140 -20.45 12.34 -17.92
CA GLN A 140 -20.22 12.02 -19.33
C GLN A 140 -21.49 12.24 -20.16
N GLN A 141 -22.66 11.83 -19.65
CA GLN A 141 -23.97 12.10 -20.26
C GLN A 141 -24.31 13.60 -20.37
N GLN A 142 -23.69 14.46 -19.57
CA GLN A 142 -23.87 15.92 -19.63
C GLN A 142 -22.96 16.62 -20.66
N VAL A 143 -21.87 15.99 -21.11
CA VAL A 143 -20.92 16.59 -22.07
C VAL A 143 -21.40 16.44 -23.52
N ASP A 144 -22.08 15.34 -23.85
CA ASP A 144 -22.58 15.08 -25.21
C ASP A 144 -23.66 16.08 -25.69
N GLY A 145 -24.13 16.97 -24.80
CA GLY A 145 -25.07 18.07 -25.12
C GLY A 145 -24.43 19.43 -25.43
N GLY A 146 -23.10 19.59 -25.38
CA GLY A 146 -22.46 20.91 -25.51
C GLY A 146 -21.07 20.88 -26.17
N HIS A 147 -20.86 21.76 -27.16
CA HIS A 147 -19.58 21.90 -27.85
C HIS A 147 -18.52 22.57 -26.95
N GLY A 148 -17.86 21.78 -26.10
CA GLY A 148 -16.76 22.24 -25.24
C GLY A 148 -15.71 21.16 -25.04
N GLY A 149 -14.47 21.42 -25.46
CA GLY A 149 -13.33 20.49 -25.43
C GLY A 149 -12.75 20.19 -24.04
N GLY A 150 -13.60 19.94 -23.04
CA GLY A 150 -13.19 19.57 -21.69
C GLY A 150 -12.64 18.15 -21.65
N SER A 151 -11.35 17.99 -21.33
CA SER A 151 -10.74 16.66 -21.14
C SER A 151 -11.47 15.89 -20.04
N GLY A 152 -12.25 14.89 -20.44
CA GLY A 152 -13.06 14.07 -19.53
C GLY A 152 -12.17 13.38 -18.51
N ARG A 153 -12.18 13.86 -17.25
CA ARG A 153 -11.31 13.36 -16.18
C ARG A 153 -11.59 11.88 -15.93
N ARG A 154 -10.65 11.05 -16.42
CA ARG A 154 -10.63 9.58 -16.36
C ARG A 154 -10.88 9.08 -14.94
N PHE A 155 -11.51 7.91 -14.82
CA PHE A 155 -11.77 7.24 -13.54
C PHE A 155 -10.51 7.23 -12.65
N GLN A 156 -10.56 7.92 -11.52
CA GLN A 156 -9.34 8.28 -10.78
C GLN A 156 -8.75 7.11 -10.01
N LEU A 157 -9.60 6.24 -9.44
CA LEU A 157 -9.20 5.01 -8.79
C LEU A 157 -8.66 4.03 -9.85
N GLN A 158 -7.65 3.24 -9.51
CA GLN A 158 -6.99 2.31 -10.44
C GLN A 158 -6.86 0.90 -9.84
N VAL A 159 -6.74 0.79 -8.52
CA VAL A 159 -6.67 -0.49 -7.81
C VAL A 159 -7.41 -0.38 -6.47
N ALA A 160 -8.26 -1.36 -6.17
CA ALA A 160 -8.64 -1.69 -4.80
C ALA A 160 -7.73 -2.82 -4.31
N GLN A 161 -7.03 -2.62 -3.20
CA GLN A 161 -6.11 -3.61 -2.63
C GLN A 161 -6.46 -3.89 -1.17
N GLN A 162 -6.49 -5.16 -0.78
CA GLN A 162 -6.66 -5.57 0.61
C GLN A 162 -5.50 -5.02 1.45
N TYR A 163 -5.82 -4.38 2.57
CA TYR A 163 -4.82 -3.75 3.42
C TYR A 163 -4.18 -4.75 4.37
N ILE A 164 -2.85 -4.71 4.50
CA ILE A 164 -2.11 -5.46 5.52
C ILE A 164 -2.32 -4.74 6.85
N ALA A 165 -3.32 -5.20 7.60
CA ALA A 165 -3.73 -4.64 8.89
C ALA A 165 -2.79 -5.01 10.06
N ASP A 166 -1.96 -6.03 9.85
CA ASP A 166 -0.99 -6.57 10.82
C ASP A 166 0.43 -6.58 10.20
N PRO A 167 1.05 -5.39 10.04
CA PRO A 167 2.43 -5.28 9.57
C PRO A 167 3.43 -5.66 10.66
N PHE A 168 4.64 -6.09 10.30
CA PHE A 168 5.75 -6.15 11.26
C PHE A 168 6.05 -4.74 11.77
N LEU A 169 6.12 -4.57 13.10
CA LEU A 169 6.40 -3.31 13.75
C LEU A 169 7.79 -3.30 14.36
N ILE A 170 8.53 -2.21 14.14
CA ILE A 170 9.83 -1.96 14.77
C ILE A 170 9.70 -0.67 15.57
N LEU A 171 10.01 -0.72 16.87
CA LEU A 171 9.78 0.37 17.83
C LEU A 171 8.33 0.90 17.80
N GLY A 172 7.36 -0.01 17.66
CA GLY A 172 5.93 0.30 17.55
C GLY A 172 5.51 1.00 16.26
N ARG A 173 6.42 1.17 15.29
CA ARG A 173 6.19 1.89 14.03
C ARG A 173 6.13 0.95 12.85
N LYS A 174 5.21 1.24 11.92
CA LYS A 174 5.15 0.59 10.61
C LYS A 174 6.27 1.14 9.72
N PHE A 175 6.83 0.29 8.86
CA PHE A 175 7.80 0.70 7.84
C PHE A 175 7.50 0.01 6.50
N HIS A 176 8.17 0.45 5.43
CA HIS A 176 8.26 -0.31 4.18
C HIS A 176 9.72 -0.38 3.72
N LEU A 177 10.05 -1.41 2.93
CA LEU A 177 11.37 -1.60 2.35
C LEU A 177 11.37 -1.02 0.93
N ARG A 178 12.28 -0.09 0.67
CA ARG A 178 12.65 0.39 -0.67
C ARG A 178 13.93 -0.31 -1.08
N LEU A 179 13.81 -1.25 -2.02
CA LEU A 179 14.94 -1.94 -2.64
C LEU A 179 15.17 -1.40 -4.05
N TRP A 180 16.33 -1.72 -4.63
CA TRP A 180 16.67 -1.35 -6.01
C TRP A 180 16.93 -2.59 -6.87
N VAL A 181 16.20 -2.70 -7.97
CA VAL A 181 16.43 -3.70 -9.02
C VAL A 181 17.06 -3.02 -10.23
N LEU A 182 18.17 -3.54 -10.71
CA LEU A 182 18.75 -3.14 -11.99
C LEU A 182 18.35 -4.16 -13.05
N VAL A 183 17.64 -3.73 -14.08
CA VAL A 183 17.41 -4.51 -15.31
C VAL A 183 18.48 -4.11 -16.32
N THR A 184 19.28 -5.06 -16.77
CA THR A 184 20.37 -4.84 -17.74
C THR A 184 20.00 -5.29 -19.14
N ALA A 185 19.03 -6.19 -19.32
CA ALA A 185 18.51 -6.56 -20.64
C ALA A 185 17.01 -6.86 -20.54
N ASP A 186 16.29 -6.62 -21.63
CA ASP A 186 14.86 -6.85 -21.78
C ASP A 186 14.56 -8.20 -22.47
N CYS A 187 15.34 -8.57 -23.49
CA CYS A 187 15.20 -9.83 -24.23
C CYS A 187 16.58 -10.48 -24.51
N PRO A 188 16.94 -11.61 -23.88
CA PRO A 188 16.29 -12.21 -22.70
C PRO A 188 16.42 -11.29 -21.48
N CYS A 189 15.39 -11.26 -20.64
CA CYS A 189 15.36 -10.42 -19.44
C CYS A 189 16.53 -10.77 -18.49
N ARG A 190 17.38 -9.78 -18.18
CA ARG A 190 18.44 -9.88 -17.17
C ARG A 190 18.27 -8.84 -16.10
N ALA A 191 18.30 -9.27 -14.84
CA ALA A 191 18.03 -8.40 -13.71
C ALA A 191 18.74 -8.84 -12.43
N TYR A 192 19.06 -7.86 -11.58
CA TYR A 192 19.79 -8.00 -10.32
C TYR A 192 19.12 -7.20 -9.20
N LEU A 193 19.20 -7.66 -7.96
CA LEU A 193 18.73 -6.97 -6.75
C LEU A 193 19.92 -6.44 -5.96
N HIS A 194 19.92 -5.17 -5.59
CA HIS A 194 20.98 -4.57 -4.79
C HIS A 194 20.83 -4.88 -3.30
N ARG A 195 21.91 -5.23 -2.59
CA ARG A 195 21.89 -5.49 -1.14
C ARG A 195 21.57 -4.26 -0.29
N ARG A 196 22.02 -3.07 -0.70
CA ARG A 196 21.62 -1.80 -0.07
C ARG A 196 20.16 -1.47 -0.36
N GLY A 197 19.49 -0.83 0.59
CA GLY A 197 18.08 -0.49 0.54
C GLY A 197 17.69 0.38 1.74
N LEU A 198 16.52 1.00 1.69
CA LEU A 198 16.02 1.88 2.75
C LEU A 198 14.81 1.26 3.44
N VAL A 199 14.87 1.20 4.77
CA VAL A 199 13.74 0.89 5.65
C VAL A 199 13.12 2.22 6.05
N LEU A 200 11.92 2.51 5.55
CA LEU A 200 11.30 3.84 5.60
C LEU A 200 10.05 3.82 6.48
N PHE A 201 10.11 4.52 7.61
CA PHE A 201 9.15 4.41 8.71
C PHE A 201 7.99 5.43 8.64
N SER A 202 6.91 5.09 9.32
CA SER A 202 5.76 5.95 9.64
C SER A 202 6.15 7.07 10.61
N ALA A 203 5.55 8.26 10.41
CA ALA A 203 5.80 9.45 11.24
C ALA A 203 5.26 9.28 12.68
N GLU A 204 4.25 8.44 12.85
CA GLU A 204 3.61 8.10 14.14
C GLU A 204 3.78 6.59 14.44
N PRO A 205 3.64 6.15 15.70
CA PRO A 205 3.43 4.73 16.02
C PRO A 205 2.21 4.16 15.28
N TYR A 206 2.21 2.87 15.00
CA TYR A 206 1.11 2.20 14.31
C TYR A 206 -0.07 1.96 15.27
N ASP A 207 -1.23 2.53 14.95
CA ASP A 207 -2.48 2.22 15.64
C ASP A 207 -3.42 1.47 14.68
N LYS A 208 -3.77 0.23 15.00
CA LYS A 208 -4.69 -0.59 14.21
C LYS A 208 -6.11 -0.01 14.17
N ASN A 209 -6.49 0.77 15.18
CA ASN A 209 -7.83 1.32 15.35
C ASN A 209 -8.02 2.67 14.65
N ALA A 210 -7.00 3.53 14.57
CA ALA A 210 -7.04 4.84 13.90
C ALA A 210 -7.66 4.78 12.50
N ALA A 211 -7.30 3.76 11.70
CA ALA A 211 -7.85 3.56 10.36
C ALA A 211 -9.38 3.38 10.33
N ALA A 212 -9.99 2.81 11.37
CA ALA A 212 -11.44 2.63 11.49
C ALA A 212 -12.12 3.76 12.29
N ALA A 213 -11.45 4.30 13.31
CA ALA A 213 -12.00 5.31 14.22
C ALA A 213 -12.35 6.62 13.49
N ALA A 214 -11.44 7.16 12.66
CA ALA A 214 -11.73 8.38 11.92
C ALA A 214 -12.72 8.15 10.75
N THR A 215 -12.94 6.89 10.31
CA THR A 215 -14.06 6.54 9.43
C THR A 215 -15.39 6.69 10.18
N ALA A 216 -15.49 6.11 11.39
CA ALA A 216 -16.69 6.21 12.23
C ALA A 216 -17.03 7.67 12.61
N SER A 217 -16.03 8.50 12.93
CA SER A 217 -16.22 9.92 13.25
C SER A 217 -16.93 10.71 12.13
N THR A 218 -16.72 10.33 10.86
CA THR A 218 -17.33 11.02 9.72
C THR A 218 -18.81 10.66 9.55
N ALA A 219 -19.23 9.46 9.94
CA ALA A 219 -20.64 9.05 9.89
C ALA A 219 -21.52 9.85 10.88
N PHE A 220 -20.97 10.20 12.05
CA PHE A 220 -21.70 10.98 13.07
C PHE A 220 -21.88 12.46 12.68
N ALA A 221 -20.91 13.01 11.93
CA ALA A 221 -20.95 14.40 11.46
C ALA A 221 -22.13 14.73 10.51
N GLY A 222 -22.82 13.71 9.97
CA GLY A 222 -24.04 13.89 9.18
C GLY A 222 -25.30 14.22 9.98
N SER A 223 -25.26 14.14 11.32
CA SER A 223 -26.47 14.27 12.17
C SER A 223 -26.65 15.65 12.81
N THR A 224 -25.57 16.42 13.02
CA THR A 224 -25.63 17.71 13.73
C THR A 224 -25.63 18.90 12.76
N LYS A 225 -26.75 19.64 12.71
CA LYS A 225 -26.77 20.99 12.11
C LYS A 225 -25.80 21.89 12.87
N ALA A 226 -24.68 22.28 12.24
CA ALA A 226 -23.73 23.21 12.83
C ALA A 226 -24.35 24.63 12.93
N SER A 227 -24.92 24.96 14.08
CA SER A 227 -25.35 26.32 14.41
C SER A 227 -24.13 27.19 14.73
N SER A 228 -23.68 27.99 13.76
CA SER A 228 -22.48 28.82 13.86
C SER A 228 -22.62 29.95 14.88
N GLN A 229 -22.37 29.68 16.16
CA GLN A 229 -22.18 30.72 17.17
C GLN A 229 -20.72 31.20 17.17
N SER A 230 -20.51 32.43 16.72
CA SER A 230 -19.21 33.07 16.63
C SER A 230 -18.79 33.67 17.98
N SER A 231 -17.84 33.03 18.66
CA SER A 231 -17.20 33.58 19.86
C SER A 231 -15.97 34.40 19.49
N ARG A 232 -16.15 35.68 19.17
CA ARG A 232 -15.04 36.65 19.07
C ARG A 232 -14.53 36.99 20.47
N VAL A 233 -13.29 36.60 20.78
CA VAL A 233 -12.53 37.19 21.90
C VAL A 233 -11.97 38.54 21.44
N ALA A 234 -12.03 39.56 22.30
CA ALA A 234 -11.62 40.92 21.95
C ALA A 234 -10.90 41.64 23.10
N THR A 235 -9.67 42.07 22.83
CA THR A 235 -8.83 43.08 23.52
C THR A 235 -7.75 43.45 22.49
N GLY A 236 -7.69 44.67 21.96
CA GLY A 236 -6.93 45.81 22.51
C GLY A 236 -5.52 45.87 21.87
N THR A 237 -4.96 46.99 21.40
CA THR A 237 -5.34 48.42 21.55
C THR A 237 -4.63 49.29 20.48
N SER A 238 -5.28 50.37 19.98
CA SER A 238 -4.69 51.52 19.20
C SER A 238 -4.01 51.22 17.83
N PHE A 239 -3.86 52.14 16.86
CA PHE A 239 -4.06 53.61 16.78
C PHE A 239 -4.56 54.06 15.37
N THR A 240 -4.72 55.37 15.13
CA THR A 240 -5.26 56.13 13.95
C THR A 240 -4.94 55.60 12.52
N GLN A 241 -5.67 55.92 11.42
CA GLN A 241 -6.19 57.24 10.99
C GLN A 241 -7.31 57.16 9.90
N SER A 242 -7.98 58.30 9.61
CA SER A 242 -8.91 58.70 8.51
C SER A 242 -8.91 57.91 7.17
N ASP A 243 -9.99 57.75 6.36
CA ASP A 243 -11.45 58.10 6.39
C ASP A 243 -12.18 57.30 5.23
N THR A 244 -13.38 57.52 4.63
CA THR A 244 -14.42 58.59 4.59
C THR A 244 -15.82 58.05 4.12
N ALA A 245 -16.89 58.86 4.27
CA ALA A 245 -18.09 59.02 3.40
C ALA A 245 -18.98 57.81 2.91
N ALA A 246 -20.03 57.51 3.70
CA ALA A 246 -21.49 57.41 3.40
C ALA A 246 -22.09 57.53 1.95
N PRO A 247 -23.38 57.12 1.67
CA PRO A 247 -24.27 56.11 2.31
C PRO A 247 -25.09 55.22 1.26
N PRO A 248 -26.43 54.87 1.31
CA PRO A 248 -26.82 53.44 1.24
C PRO A 248 -28.06 52.98 0.39
N LEU A 249 -28.22 51.63 0.26
CA LEU A 249 -29.51 50.89 0.10
C LEU A 249 -30.30 51.06 -1.24
N PRO A 250 -31.35 50.26 -1.59
CA PRO A 250 -32.27 49.48 -0.74
C PRO A 250 -32.58 48.00 -1.10
N THR A 251 -33.48 47.44 -0.28
CA THR A 251 -34.01 46.07 -0.21
C THR A 251 -35.04 45.70 -1.29
N ASN A 252 -35.12 44.41 -1.66
CA ASN A 252 -36.35 43.58 -1.66
C ASN A 252 -36.00 42.11 -1.99
N GLN A 253 -36.39 41.12 -1.19
CA GLN A 253 -37.70 40.46 -1.11
C GLN A 253 -38.14 39.72 -2.40
N ALA A 254 -38.03 38.40 -2.37
CA ALA A 254 -39.05 37.46 -2.87
C ALA A 254 -38.80 36.08 -2.25
N ALA A 255 -39.82 35.46 -1.65
CA ALA A 255 -39.73 34.10 -1.11
C ALA A 255 -40.59 33.16 -1.96
N HIS A 256 -40.01 32.06 -2.44
CA HIS A 256 -40.77 30.94 -3.00
C HIS A 256 -40.38 29.65 -2.29
N ALA A 257 -41.27 29.19 -1.39
CA ALA A 257 -41.18 27.87 -0.79
C ALA A 257 -41.69 26.83 -1.79
N ALA A 258 -40.78 26.01 -2.33
CA ALA A 258 -41.11 24.83 -3.13
C ALA A 258 -40.98 23.57 -2.26
N SER A 259 -42.11 23.04 -1.77
CA SER A 259 -42.14 21.86 -0.92
C SER A 259 -41.89 20.57 -1.72
N GLY A 260 -40.62 20.21 -1.88
CA GLY A 260 -40.18 18.97 -2.53
C GLY A 260 -39.46 18.02 -1.57
N LEU A 261 -40.19 17.15 -0.88
CA LEU A 261 -39.61 16.08 -0.04
C LEU A 261 -39.05 14.95 -0.91
N SER A 262 -37.90 15.19 -1.55
CA SER A 262 -37.07 14.10 -2.05
C SER A 262 -36.41 13.38 -0.86
N PRO A 263 -36.38 12.04 -0.84
CA PRO A 263 -35.63 11.32 0.18
C PRO A 263 -34.14 11.61 0.00
N ALA A 264 -33.55 12.31 0.97
CA ALA A 264 -32.12 12.60 0.97
C ALA A 264 -31.34 11.29 1.19
N LEU A 265 -31.01 10.59 0.11
CA LEU A 265 -29.88 9.66 0.12
C LEU A 265 -28.67 10.42 0.65
N ALA A 266 -28.19 10.04 1.83
CA ALA A 266 -27.00 10.62 2.43
C ALA A 266 -25.85 10.44 1.42
N GLY A 267 -25.39 11.56 0.85
CA GLY A 267 -24.36 11.53 -0.17
C GLY A 267 -23.10 10.84 0.37
N PRO A 268 -22.46 9.95 -0.39
CA PRO A 268 -21.23 9.29 0.04
C PRO A 268 -20.19 10.37 0.41
N PRO A 269 -19.45 10.20 1.51
CA PRO A 269 -18.68 11.29 2.13
C PRO A 269 -17.75 11.97 1.11
N ALA A 270 -17.94 13.28 0.93
CA ALA A 270 -17.35 14.05 -0.16
C ALA A 270 -15.81 14.18 -0.08
N VAL A 271 -15.20 13.79 1.04
CA VAL A 271 -13.77 13.85 1.27
C VAL A 271 -13.16 12.46 1.05
N PRO A 272 -12.13 12.29 0.20
CA PRO A 272 -11.38 11.04 0.13
C PRO A 272 -10.66 10.82 1.47
N TYR A 273 -11.13 9.82 2.23
CA TYR A 273 -10.62 9.50 3.57
C TYR A 273 -9.16 9.06 3.52
N GLN A 274 -8.25 10.01 3.77
CA GLN A 274 -6.83 9.76 3.71
C GLN A 274 -6.39 8.84 4.87
N PRO A 275 -5.49 7.87 4.64
CA PRO A 275 -4.95 7.05 5.72
C PRO A 275 -4.25 7.94 6.77
N PRO A 276 -4.37 7.66 8.07
CA PRO A 276 -3.62 8.38 9.11
C PRO A 276 -2.10 8.23 8.94
N ALA A 277 -1.30 9.13 9.50
CA ALA A 277 0.15 9.15 9.27
C ALA A 277 0.87 7.90 9.86
N SER A 278 0.33 7.31 10.93
CA SER A 278 0.66 5.97 11.43
C SER A 278 0.59 4.84 10.37
N HIS A 279 -0.30 4.96 9.38
CA HIS A 279 -0.49 3.96 8.31
C HIS A 279 0.33 4.26 7.05
N ILE A 280 0.82 5.50 6.89
CA ILE A 280 1.58 5.99 5.73
C ILE A 280 3.08 5.87 6.00
N THR A 281 3.79 5.25 5.05
CA THR A 281 5.25 5.08 5.09
C THR A 281 5.96 5.73 3.90
N ASN A 282 5.24 6.35 2.96
CA ASN A 282 5.79 6.80 1.68
C ASN A 282 6.74 7.99 1.86
N TYR A 283 7.98 7.84 1.36
CA TYR A 283 9.05 8.85 1.35
C TYR A 283 8.56 10.28 1.07
N ALA A 284 7.71 10.48 0.06
CA ALA A 284 7.28 11.80 -0.38
C ALA A 284 6.20 12.47 0.49
N ARG A 285 5.70 11.79 1.53
CA ARG A 285 4.90 12.38 2.63
C ARG A 285 5.61 12.28 3.98
N ASN A 286 6.64 11.46 4.08
CA ASN A 286 7.41 11.17 5.29
C ASN A 286 8.85 11.68 5.17
N ASN A 287 9.04 12.91 4.67
CA ASN A 287 10.34 13.59 4.79
C ASN A 287 10.70 13.69 6.29
N ASN A 288 11.97 13.47 6.61
CA ASN A 288 12.52 13.55 7.97
C ASN A 288 11.92 12.54 9.00
N THR A 289 11.35 11.41 8.56
CA THR A 289 11.10 10.27 9.45
C THR A 289 12.33 9.35 9.55
N MET A 290 12.39 8.54 10.60
CA MET A 290 13.46 7.56 10.80
C MET A 290 13.67 6.67 9.56
N VAL A 291 14.94 6.50 9.16
CA VAL A 291 15.35 5.61 8.06
C VAL A 291 16.45 4.68 8.56
N TRP A 292 16.37 3.38 8.25
CA TRP A 292 17.48 2.44 8.44
C TRP A 292 18.00 1.93 7.10
N GLY A 293 19.26 1.51 7.05
CA GLY A 293 19.79 0.68 5.97
C GLY A 293 19.52 -0.81 6.21
N MET A 294 19.58 -1.62 5.15
CA MET A 294 19.26 -3.07 5.24
C MET A 294 20.12 -3.83 6.27
N SER A 295 21.37 -3.42 6.51
CA SER A 295 22.25 -4.03 7.52
C SER A 295 21.69 -3.94 8.94
N LYS A 296 21.09 -2.80 9.31
CA LYS A 296 20.49 -2.58 10.64
C LYS A 296 19.17 -3.34 10.81
N LEU A 297 18.46 -3.60 9.71
CA LEU A 297 17.34 -4.55 9.71
C LEU A 297 17.82 -6.00 9.87
N ALA A 298 18.93 -6.38 9.24
CA ALA A 298 19.52 -7.71 9.39
C ALA A 298 20.01 -7.99 10.82
N GLU A 299 20.64 -7.00 11.45
CA GLU A 299 20.99 -6.99 12.87
C GLU A 299 19.75 -7.16 13.75
N HIS A 300 18.74 -6.31 13.58
CA HIS A 300 17.52 -6.32 14.40
C HIS A 300 16.69 -7.61 14.26
N LEU A 301 16.57 -8.16 13.04
CA LEU A 301 15.88 -9.43 12.81
C LEU A 301 16.73 -10.65 13.23
N GLY A 302 18.05 -10.53 13.23
CA GLY A 302 18.98 -11.64 13.38
C GLY A 302 19.16 -12.45 12.08
N ALA A 303 20.35 -13.01 11.91
CA ALA A 303 20.82 -13.57 10.63
C ALA A 303 19.89 -14.64 10.02
N GLU A 304 19.36 -15.57 10.82
CA GLU A 304 18.44 -16.63 10.37
C GLU A 304 17.17 -16.05 9.73
N ARG A 305 16.46 -15.18 10.45
CA ARG A 305 15.21 -14.57 9.98
C ARG A 305 15.46 -13.63 8.81
N PHE A 306 16.53 -12.83 8.85
CA PHE A 306 16.89 -11.97 7.73
C PHE A 306 17.22 -12.76 6.47
N ARG A 307 17.91 -13.91 6.56
CA ARG A 307 18.21 -14.79 5.40
C ARG A 307 16.92 -15.26 4.72
N SER A 308 15.92 -15.69 5.49
CA SER A 308 14.61 -16.11 4.99
C SER A 308 13.83 -14.95 4.35
N VAL A 309 13.81 -13.78 4.99
CA VAL A 309 13.18 -12.56 4.45
C VAL A 309 13.85 -12.14 3.14
N TRP A 310 15.18 -12.13 3.07
CA TRP A 310 15.95 -11.79 1.87
C TRP A 310 15.68 -12.77 0.72
N ALA A 311 15.64 -14.08 1.00
CA ALA A 311 15.29 -15.09 0.01
C ALA A 311 13.86 -14.88 -0.55
N ALA A 312 12.89 -14.57 0.31
CA ALA A 312 11.51 -14.30 -0.10
C ALA A 312 11.37 -12.98 -0.90
N LEU A 313 12.08 -11.91 -0.52
CA LEU A 313 12.16 -10.65 -1.28
C LEU A 313 12.71 -10.88 -2.68
N ARG A 314 13.82 -11.64 -2.80
CA ARG A 314 14.42 -12.04 -4.07
C ARG A 314 13.45 -12.85 -4.93
N ALA A 315 12.80 -13.86 -4.34
CA ALA A 315 11.82 -14.69 -5.05
C ALA A 315 10.63 -13.89 -5.58
N ALA A 316 10.09 -12.95 -4.78
CA ALA A 316 9.02 -12.06 -5.20
C ALA A 316 9.42 -11.14 -6.37
N CYS A 317 10.63 -10.54 -6.32
CA CYS A 317 11.17 -9.76 -7.43
C CYS A 317 11.38 -10.60 -8.69
N ALA A 318 12.00 -11.77 -8.57
CA ALA A 318 12.25 -12.67 -9.70
C ALA A 318 10.94 -13.19 -10.33
N GLY A 319 9.93 -13.52 -9.53
CA GLY A 319 8.61 -13.94 -9.99
C GLY A 319 7.88 -12.83 -10.75
N ALA A 320 7.92 -11.59 -10.26
CA ALA A 320 7.33 -10.43 -10.94
C ALA A 320 8.02 -10.09 -12.27
N LEU A 321 9.36 -10.20 -12.34
CA LEU A 321 10.12 -9.97 -13.57
C LEU A 321 9.93 -11.12 -14.58
N THR A 322 9.81 -12.36 -14.10
CA THR A 322 9.44 -13.52 -14.91
C THR A 322 8.05 -13.32 -15.53
N ALA A 323 7.06 -12.89 -14.73
CA ALA A 323 5.72 -12.57 -15.23
C ALA A 323 5.72 -11.41 -16.24
N ALA A 324 6.62 -10.43 -16.09
CA ALA A 324 6.77 -9.32 -17.05
C ALA A 324 7.50 -9.71 -18.36
N SER A 325 8.22 -10.83 -18.38
CA SER A 325 9.11 -11.20 -19.49
C SER A 325 8.41 -11.35 -20.85
N PRO A 326 7.17 -11.90 -20.97
CA PRO A 326 6.45 -11.92 -22.24
C PRO A 326 6.17 -10.51 -22.81
N SER A 327 5.71 -9.57 -21.98
CA SER A 327 5.50 -8.18 -22.42
C SER A 327 6.80 -7.44 -22.74
N LEU A 328 7.92 -7.80 -22.10
CA LEU A 328 9.25 -7.26 -22.46
C LEU A 328 9.71 -7.79 -23.83
N ALA A 329 9.53 -9.08 -24.10
CA ALA A 329 9.87 -9.68 -25.39
C ALA A 329 8.98 -9.14 -26.54
N GLU A 330 7.68 -8.94 -26.28
CA GLU A 330 6.75 -8.29 -27.21
C GLU A 330 7.18 -6.84 -27.53
N ALA A 331 7.48 -6.04 -26.50
CA ALA A 331 7.94 -4.66 -26.67
C ALA A 331 9.28 -4.59 -27.44
N HIS A 332 10.22 -5.50 -27.15
CA HIS A 332 11.49 -5.61 -27.87
C HIS A 332 11.29 -5.97 -29.35
N ALA A 333 10.41 -6.93 -29.64
CA ALA A 333 10.08 -7.35 -31.01
C ALA A 333 9.33 -6.26 -31.82
N TRP A 334 8.58 -5.39 -31.14
CA TRP A 334 7.97 -4.20 -31.73
C TRP A 334 8.98 -3.07 -31.97
N LEU A 335 9.84 -2.77 -30.99
CA LEU A 335 10.88 -1.74 -31.08
C LEU A 335 11.97 -2.06 -32.11
N ARG A 336 12.27 -3.35 -32.32
CA ARG A 336 13.33 -3.85 -33.23
C ARG A 336 14.67 -3.10 -33.06
N PRO A 337 15.21 -3.04 -31.83
CA PRO A 337 16.36 -2.19 -31.53
C PRO A 337 17.58 -2.60 -32.37
N ALA A 338 18.19 -1.63 -33.07
CA ALA A 338 19.37 -1.85 -33.91
C ALA A 338 20.65 -2.23 -33.12
N VAL A 339 20.58 -2.20 -31.79
CA VAL A 339 21.62 -2.61 -30.85
C VAL A 339 20.97 -3.53 -29.83
N GLN A 340 21.51 -4.73 -29.63
CA GLN A 340 21.06 -5.62 -28.55
C GLN A 340 21.43 -5.00 -27.20
N GLU A 341 20.56 -5.15 -26.19
CA GLU A 341 20.82 -4.67 -24.83
C GLU A 341 21.03 -3.13 -24.76
N TYR A 342 20.34 -2.40 -25.65
CA TYR A 342 20.44 -0.95 -25.90
C TYR A 342 20.19 -0.02 -24.69
N GLY A 343 19.70 -0.56 -23.57
CA GLY A 343 19.37 0.22 -22.38
C GLY A 343 19.47 -0.59 -21.10
N PHE A 344 19.34 0.11 -19.98
CA PHE A 344 19.24 -0.43 -18.63
C PHE A 344 18.21 0.39 -17.85
N GLN A 345 17.66 -0.16 -16.78
CA GLN A 345 16.69 0.54 -15.93
C GLN A 345 16.92 0.20 -14.46
N VAL A 346 17.12 1.23 -13.63
CA VAL A 346 17.03 1.11 -12.18
C VAL A 346 15.57 1.29 -11.76
N LEU A 347 15.02 0.30 -11.07
CA LEU A 347 13.65 0.28 -10.55
C LEU A 347 13.71 0.35 -9.01
N GLY A 348 12.86 1.18 -8.42
CA GLY A 348 12.55 1.08 -6.99
C GLY A 348 11.49 -0.01 -6.79
N VAL A 349 11.68 -0.87 -5.80
CA VAL A 349 10.70 -1.92 -5.46
C VAL A 349 10.29 -1.78 -4.01
N ASP A 350 8.98 -1.69 -3.77
CA ASP A 350 8.41 -1.37 -2.46
C ASP A 350 7.75 -2.62 -1.86
N PHE A 351 8.19 -3.01 -0.66
CA PHE A 351 7.66 -4.15 0.09
C PHE A 351 7.20 -3.75 1.49
N LEU A 352 6.15 -4.41 1.99
CA LEU A 352 5.76 -4.40 3.40
C LEU A 352 5.95 -5.82 3.98
N LEU A 353 6.46 -5.93 5.20
CA LEU A 353 6.46 -7.19 5.94
C LEU A 353 5.17 -7.27 6.78
N ASP A 354 4.51 -8.43 6.81
CA ASP A 354 3.47 -8.73 7.80
C ASP A 354 4.06 -9.23 9.13
N GLU A 355 3.21 -9.42 10.14
CA GLU A 355 3.61 -9.91 11.48
C GLU A 355 4.41 -11.23 11.47
N TRP A 356 4.25 -12.06 10.43
CA TRP A 356 5.00 -13.32 10.22
C TRP A 356 6.27 -13.14 9.38
N LEU A 357 6.72 -11.90 9.18
CA LEU A 357 7.85 -11.49 8.36
C LEU A 357 7.73 -11.84 6.86
N ARG A 358 6.54 -12.15 6.36
CA ARG A 358 6.34 -12.42 4.93
C ARG A 358 6.39 -11.11 4.15
N PRO A 359 7.21 -11.00 3.09
CA PRO A 359 7.27 -9.81 2.25
C PRO A 359 6.12 -9.77 1.24
N TRP A 360 5.44 -8.64 1.18
CA TRP A 360 4.36 -8.35 0.26
C TRP A 360 4.76 -7.23 -0.71
N LEU A 361 4.78 -7.54 -2.00
CA LEU A 361 5.09 -6.58 -3.06
C LEU A 361 3.95 -5.54 -3.18
N LEU A 362 4.27 -4.26 -2.96
CA LEU A 362 3.30 -3.15 -3.02
C LEU A 362 3.25 -2.50 -4.41
N GLU A 363 4.43 -2.22 -4.99
CA GLU A 363 4.60 -1.62 -6.31
C GLU A 363 6.06 -1.68 -6.80
N PHE A 364 6.22 -1.65 -8.12
CA PHE A 364 7.44 -1.24 -8.80
C PHE A 364 7.32 0.24 -9.21
N ASN A 365 8.41 0.99 -9.05
CA ASN A 365 8.55 2.41 -9.35
C ASN A 365 9.66 2.62 -10.39
N SER A 366 9.29 3.10 -11.58
CA SER A 366 10.22 3.33 -12.71
C SER A 366 11.21 4.47 -12.49
N SER A 367 10.85 5.41 -11.61
CA SER A 367 11.62 6.64 -11.36
C SER A 367 11.88 6.80 -9.85
N PRO A 368 12.67 5.90 -9.23
CA PRO A 368 12.93 5.96 -7.79
C PRO A 368 13.68 7.25 -7.43
N SER A 369 13.28 7.92 -6.33
CA SER A 369 13.92 9.17 -5.92
C SER A 369 15.37 8.95 -5.46
N ILE A 370 16.32 9.41 -6.26
CA ILE A 370 17.76 9.44 -5.97
C ILE A 370 18.13 10.58 -5.00
N MET A 371 17.25 11.58 -4.84
CA MET A 371 17.47 12.77 -4.00
C MET A 371 17.90 12.43 -2.57
N VAL A 372 18.98 13.04 -2.08
CA VAL A 372 19.51 12.88 -0.71
C VAL A 372 19.08 14.11 0.10
N GLN A 373 18.06 13.93 0.94
CA GLN A 373 17.54 14.97 1.83
C GLN A 373 17.11 14.33 3.15
N HIS A 374 17.61 14.87 4.25
CA HIS A 374 17.16 14.63 5.62
C HIS A 374 17.70 15.77 6.51
N GLU A 375 16.96 16.20 7.52
CA GLU A 375 17.41 17.23 8.48
C GLU A 375 18.61 16.73 9.29
N ASP A 376 18.42 15.67 10.09
CA ASP A 376 19.51 14.97 10.76
C ASP A 376 20.60 14.52 9.77
N ALA A 377 21.85 14.79 10.15
CA ALA A 377 23.04 14.56 9.35
C ALA A 377 23.44 13.09 9.26
N GLU A 378 23.23 12.28 10.32
CA GLU A 378 23.58 10.85 10.30
C GLU A 378 22.66 10.09 9.33
N THR A 379 21.35 10.33 9.43
CA THR A 379 20.36 9.74 8.51
C THR A 379 20.55 10.28 7.08
N ARG A 380 20.97 11.53 6.90
CA ARG A 380 21.34 12.07 5.57
C ARG A 380 22.56 11.36 4.98
N ALA A 381 23.60 11.09 5.78
CA ALA A 381 24.77 10.34 5.35
C ALA A 381 24.42 8.87 5.04
N LEU A 382 23.58 8.23 5.85
CA LEU A 382 23.05 6.89 5.58
C LEU A 382 22.28 6.84 4.24
N VAL A 383 21.38 7.80 4.00
CA VAL A 383 20.60 7.89 2.74
C VAL A 383 21.51 8.18 1.54
N TYR A 384 22.60 8.95 1.71
CA TYR A 384 23.66 9.09 0.71
C TYR A 384 24.32 7.73 0.42
N GLU A 385 24.88 7.06 1.44
CA GLU A 385 25.61 5.81 1.29
C GLU A 385 24.80 4.68 0.65
N GLN A 386 23.53 4.53 1.02
CA GLN A 386 22.67 3.50 0.43
C GLN A 386 22.41 3.77 -1.07
N LYS A 387 22.28 5.03 -1.49
CA LYS A 387 22.01 5.41 -2.89
C LYS A 387 23.28 5.49 -3.73
N TYR A 388 24.35 6.06 -3.19
CA TYR A 388 25.64 6.21 -3.88
C TYR A 388 26.27 4.85 -4.19
N GLY A 389 26.31 3.92 -3.22
CA GLY A 389 26.81 2.55 -3.45
C GLY A 389 26.04 1.83 -4.57
N MET A 390 24.71 1.94 -4.57
CA MET A 390 23.86 1.36 -5.62
C MET A 390 24.11 1.97 -7.01
N LEU A 391 24.34 3.27 -7.11
CA LEU A 391 24.66 3.93 -8.38
C LEU A 391 26.09 3.64 -8.86
N ARG A 392 27.07 3.55 -7.94
CA ARG A 392 28.44 3.11 -8.24
C ARG A 392 28.44 1.70 -8.82
N ASP A 393 27.73 0.78 -8.19
CA ASP A 393 27.71 -0.63 -8.63
C ASP A 393 26.86 -0.79 -9.91
N THR A 394 25.82 0.02 -10.08
CA THR A 394 25.12 0.15 -11.38
C THR A 394 26.09 0.58 -12.48
N TRP A 395 26.94 1.58 -12.22
CA TRP A 395 27.90 2.08 -13.19
C TRP A 395 28.94 1.02 -13.58
N GLU A 396 29.49 0.27 -12.62
CA GLU A 396 30.48 -0.78 -12.89
C GLU A 396 29.91 -1.97 -13.70
N ILE A 397 28.63 -2.26 -13.56
CA ILE A 397 27.91 -3.23 -14.41
C ILE A 397 27.77 -2.71 -15.85
N ILE A 398 27.34 -1.45 -16.04
CA ILE A 398 26.99 -0.94 -17.39
C ILE A 398 28.18 -0.34 -18.17
N ARG A 399 29.26 0.07 -17.51
CA ARG A 399 30.38 0.83 -18.12
C ARG A 399 31.01 0.16 -19.33
N ALA A 400 31.05 -1.17 -19.39
CA ALA A 400 31.61 -1.90 -20.53
C ALA A 400 30.78 -1.76 -21.82
N ARG A 401 29.49 -1.39 -21.72
CA ARG A 401 28.66 -1.07 -22.89
C ARG A 401 28.91 0.35 -23.40
N VAL A 402 29.15 1.30 -22.48
CA VAL A 402 29.43 2.71 -22.78
C VAL A 402 30.87 2.88 -23.30
N TYR A 403 31.82 2.17 -22.68
CA TYR A 403 33.25 2.19 -22.96
C TYR A 403 33.76 0.75 -23.16
N PRO A 404 33.52 0.11 -24.32
CA PRO A 404 33.95 -1.26 -24.64
C PRO A 404 35.46 -1.33 -24.97
N ARG A 405 36.30 -0.75 -24.10
CA ARG A 405 37.77 -0.77 -24.21
C ARG A 405 38.41 -0.77 -22.82
N GLY A 406 39.07 -1.87 -22.47
CA GLY A 406 40.14 -1.84 -21.47
C GLY A 406 41.42 -1.23 -22.06
N PRO A 407 42.36 -0.72 -21.22
CA PRO A 407 43.67 -0.26 -21.68
C PRO A 407 44.55 -1.47 -22.05
N GLY A 408 44.45 -1.94 -23.30
CA GLY A 408 45.33 -2.99 -23.83
C GLY A 408 44.82 -3.73 -25.07
N GLU A 409 43.51 -3.78 -25.32
CA GLU A 409 42.97 -4.59 -26.43
C GLU A 409 43.06 -3.89 -27.79
N GLY A 410 43.69 -4.58 -28.75
CA GLY A 410 44.01 -4.05 -30.07
C GLY A 410 42.82 -3.85 -31.01
N LYS A 411 43.00 -3.02 -32.03
CA LYS A 411 42.01 -2.86 -33.11
C LYS A 411 41.87 -4.17 -33.89
N GLY A 412 40.64 -4.66 -34.03
CA GLY A 412 40.34 -5.66 -35.06
C GLY A 412 40.43 -5.07 -36.46
N GLU A 413 40.65 -5.93 -37.46
CA GLU A 413 40.57 -5.56 -38.87
C GLU A 413 39.25 -4.87 -39.20
N GLY A 414 39.28 -3.86 -40.08
CA GLY A 414 38.13 -2.99 -40.36
C GLY A 414 37.91 -1.87 -39.32
N GLY A 415 38.72 -1.78 -38.26
CA GLY A 415 38.83 -0.59 -37.39
C GLY A 415 37.67 -0.31 -36.44
N ARG A 416 36.55 -1.04 -36.56
CA ARG A 416 35.45 -1.00 -35.58
C ARG A 416 35.88 -1.73 -34.29
N PRO A 417 35.59 -1.21 -33.09
CA PRO A 417 35.78 -2.00 -31.87
C PRO A 417 34.86 -3.23 -31.92
N ARG A 418 35.39 -4.41 -31.57
CA ARG A 418 34.55 -5.58 -31.33
C ARG A 418 33.83 -5.34 -30.01
N GLY A 419 32.51 -5.15 -30.06
CA GLY A 419 31.70 -5.15 -28.85
C GLY A 419 31.77 -6.50 -28.16
N LEU A 420 31.72 -6.51 -26.82
CA LEU A 420 31.58 -7.74 -26.05
C LEU A 420 30.25 -8.40 -26.46
N GLY A 421 30.29 -9.62 -27.01
CA GLY A 421 29.08 -10.38 -27.33
C GLY A 421 28.28 -10.73 -26.06
N CYS A 422 26.98 -11.05 -26.18
CA CYS A 422 26.08 -11.22 -25.02
C CYS A 422 26.61 -12.15 -23.92
N ARG A 423 27.32 -13.25 -24.28
CA ARG A 423 27.97 -14.15 -23.30
C ARG A 423 29.10 -13.45 -22.51
N ASN A 424 29.95 -12.68 -23.19
CA ASN A 424 31.01 -11.89 -22.56
C ASN A 424 30.42 -10.75 -21.72
N MET A 425 29.31 -10.15 -22.14
CA MET A 425 28.58 -9.16 -21.32
C MET A 425 27.98 -9.79 -20.07
N ALA A 426 27.34 -10.96 -20.15
CA ALA A 426 26.82 -11.65 -18.97
C ALA A 426 27.93 -12.04 -17.97
N GLN A 427 29.12 -12.40 -18.46
CA GLN A 427 30.31 -12.62 -17.64
C GLN A 427 30.84 -11.32 -17.02
N TRP A 428 30.87 -10.21 -17.78
CA TRP A 428 31.24 -8.88 -17.25
C TRP A 428 30.30 -8.45 -16.12
N GLU A 429 28.99 -8.51 -16.35
CA GLU A 429 27.97 -8.11 -15.37
C GLU A 429 28.09 -8.92 -14.07
N ALA A 430 28.37 -10.23 -14.16
CA ALA A 430 28.58 -11.08 -13.00
C ALA A 430 29.88 -10.76 -12.25
N ALA A 431 30.96 -10.42 -12.96
CA ALA A 431 32.26 -10.07 -12.34
C ALA A 431 32.27 -8.67 -11.71
N HIS A 432 31.48 -7.74 -12.24
CA HIS A 432 31.43 -6.33 -11.79
C HIS A 432 30.15 -5.99 -11.03
N ALA A 433 29.42 -6.99 -10.52
CA ALA A 433 28.15 -6.81 -9.84
C ALA A 433 28.23 -5.98 -8.54
N GLY A 434 29.38 -6.00 -7.85
CA GLY A 434 29.53 -5.34 -6.54
C GLY A 434 28.56 -5.91 -5.50
N GLU A 435 27.70 -5.06 -4.95
CA GLU A 435 26.63 -5.44 -4.02
C GLU A 435 25.30 -5.85 -4.71
N TYR A 436 25.26 -5.96 -6.05
CA TYR A 436 24.16 -6.60 -6.78
C TYR A 436 24.22 -8.14 -6.73
N GLU A 437 23.07 -8.77 -6.53
CA GLU A 437 22.89 -10.22 -6.65
C GLU A 437 21.92 -10.55 -7.81
N PRO A 438 22.22 -11.53 -8.68
CA PRO A 438 21.35 -11.85 -9.82
C PRO A 438 19.96 -12.34 -9.37
N LEU A 439 18.91 -11.84 -10.03
CA LEU A 439 17.53 -12.33 -9.96
C LEU A 439 17.20 -13.19 -11.18
N MET A 440 17.59 -12.71 -12.36
CA MET A 440 17.42 -13.38 -13.65
C MET A 440 18.79 -13.42 -14.35
N PRO A 441 19.66 -14.38 -14.00
CA PRO A 441 20.95 -14.55 -14.66
C PRO A 441 20.77 -15.12 -16.08
N TYR A 442 21.73 -14.84 -16.96
CA TYR A 442 21.79 -15.47 -18.28
C TYR A 442 21.99 -16.99 -18.13
N LYS A 443 21.04 -17.78 -18.61
CA LYS A 443 21.24 -19.22 -18.79
C LYS A 443 22.05 -19.43 -20.06
N GLN A 444 23.13 -20.22 -19.95
CA GLN A 444 24.20 -20.31 -20.96
C GLN A 444 23.77 -20.95 -22.28
#